data_AF-A0A522XM87-F1
#
_entry.id   AF-A0A522XM87-F1
#
_cell.length_a   1.000
_cell.length_b   1.000
_cell.length_c   1.000
_cell.angle_alpha   90.00
_cell.angle_beta   90.00
_cell.angle_gamma   90.00
#
_symmetry.space_group_name_H-M   'P 1'
#
loop_
_entity.id
_entity.type
_entity.pdbx_description
1 polymer ?
#
loop_
_entity_poly.entity_id
_entity_poly.type
_entity_poly.pdbx_seq_one_letter_code
_entity_poly.pdbx_strand_id
1 'polypeptide(L)' 'MSSPSHPYPIGIPGRAWGAEERAAWRATQPRRRSYRTEVLDALDPLRSSLDVVLYGRLDYPPDAYPLYA' A
#
# COMPACT_ATOMS: atom_id res chain seq x y z
N MET A 1 -19.77 -16.37 -26.53
CA MET A 1 -20.58 -15.60 -25.57
C MET A 1 -19.65 -14.59 -24.91
N SER A 2 -19.83 -13.29 -25.12
CA SER A 2 -18.97 -12.25 -24.55
C SER A 2 -19.43 -11.90 -23.14
N SER A 3 -18.52 -11.93 -22.17
CA SER A 3 -18.78 -11.50 -20.79
C SER A 3 -19.11 -10.00 -20.74
N PRO A 4 -20.06 -9.54 -19.92
CA PRO A 4 -20.31 -8.12 -19.76
C PRO A 4 -19.11 -7.45 -19.08
N SER A 5 -18.42 -6.57 -19.83
CA SER A 5 -17.36 -5.72 -19.29
C SER A 5 -17.99 -4.70 -18.34
N HIS A 6 -17.75 -4.85 -17.04
CA HIS A 6 -18.05 -3.81 -16.07
C HIS A 6 -16.88 -2.82 -16.04
N PRO A 7 -17.04 -1.59 -16.56
CA PRO A 7 -15.97 -0.60 -16.50
C PRO A 7 -15.62 -0.33 -15.03
N TYR A 8 -14.33 -0.07 -14.77
CA TYR A 8 -13.88 0.32 -13.43
C TYR A 8 -14.63 1.57 -12.98
N PRO A 9 -15.04 1.69 -11.70
CA PRO A 9 -15.92 2.78 -11.25
C PRO A 9 -15.26 4.17 -11.22
N ILE A 10 -13.96 4.28 -11.50
CA ILE A 10 -13.20 5.53 -11.47
C ILE A 10 -12.52 5.76 -12.84
N GLY A 11 -12.76 6.93 -13.43
CA GLY A 11 -12.15 7.37 -14.68
C GLY A 11 -12.89 6.93 -15.96
N ILE A 12 -12.32 7.30 -17.12
CA ILE A 12 -12.89 7.02 -18.45
C ILE A 12 -11.91 6.10 -19.20
N PRO A 13 -12.37 4.96 -19.76
CA PRO A 13 -11.53 4.08 -20.56
C PRO A 13 -10.82 4.83 -21.70
N GLY A 14 -9.53 4.57 -21.89
CA GLY A 14 -8.70 5.24 -22.89
C GLY A 14 -8.18 6.63 -22.48
N ARG A 15 -8.58 7.16 -21.31
CA ARG A 15 -8.04 8.39 -20.73
C ARG A 15 -7.20 8.10 -19.49
N ALA A 16 -5.98 8.61 -19.45
CA ALA A 16 -5.13 8.52 -18.26
C ALA A 16 -5.76 9.26 -17.08
N TRP A 17 -5.65 8.70 -15.88
CA TRP A 17 -6.16 9.32 -14.65
C TRP A 17 -5.44 10.62 -14.34
N GLY A 18 -6.20 11.63 -13.94
CA GLY A 18 -5.71 12.87 -13.35
C GLY A 18 -5.48 12.75 -11.85
N ALA A 19 -5.28 13.89 -11.19
CA ALA A 19 -5.08 13.95 -9.75
C ALA A 19 -6.35 13.56 -8.97
N GLU A 20 -7.52 13.92 -9.50
CA GLU A 20 -8.83 13.67 -8.89
C GLU A 20 -9.16 12.18 -8.88
N GLU A 21 -8.99 11.49 -10.00
CA GLU A 21 -9.23 10.04 -10.08
C GLU A 21 -8.28 9.26 -9.17
N ARG A 22 -6.99 9.66 -9.13
CA ARG A 22 -6.02 9.06 -8.20
C ARG A 22 -6.37 9.33 -6.74
N ALA A 23 -6.94 10.49 -6.42
CA ALA A 23 -7.40 10.80 -5.06
C ALA A 23 -8.64 9.97 -4.69
N ALA A 24 -9.62 9.88 -5.58
CA ALA A 24 -10.81 9.06 -5.40
C ALA A 24 -10.44 7.58 -5.20
N TRP A 25 -9.52 7.06 -6.01
CA TRP A 25 -9.03 5.69 -5.85
C TRP A 25 -8.35 5.49 -4.49
N ARG A 26 -7.46 6.40 -4.08
CA ARG A 26 -6.80 6.34 -2.77
C ARG A 26 -7.80 6.34 -1.61
N ALA A 27 -8.86 7.14 -1.69
CA ALA A 27 -9.91 7.19 -0.67
C ALA A 27 -10.67 5.86 -0.51
N THR A 28 -10.66 5.00 -1.53
CA THR A 28 -11.29 3.67 -1.46
C THR A 28 -10.36 2.57 -0.93
N GLN A 29 -9.13 2.89 -0.50
CA GLN A 29 -8.17 1.90 -0.01
C GLN A 29 -8.15 1.85 1.53
N PRO A 30 -8.90 0.94 2.18
CA PRO A 30 -8.81 0.75 3.63
C PRO A 30 -7.61 -0.12 4.01
N ARG A 31 -7.08 0.06 5.22
CA ARG A 31 -6.09 -0.85 5.82
C ARG A 31 -6.76 -2.19 6.13
N ARG A 32 -6.27 -3.28 5.53
CA ARG A 32 -6.81 -4.64 5.70
C ARG A 32 -5.99 -5.50 6.67
N ARG A 33 -4.71 -5.19 6.83
CA ARG A 33 -3.72 -5.95 7.62
C ARG A 33 -2.81 -4.99 8.36
N SER A 34 -2.19 -5.46 9.44
CA SER A 34 -1.33 -4.64 10.29
C SER A 34 0.14 -4.86 9.92
N TYR A 35 0.78 -3.86 9.31
CA TYR A 35 2.22 -3.90 9.02
C TYR A 35 3.05 -4.11 10.30
N ARG A 36 2.66 -3.47 11.40
CA ARG A 36 3.32 -3.64 12.69
C ARG A 36 3.26 -5.10 13.16
N THR A 37 2.07 -5.67 13.18
CA THR A 37 1.87 -7.03 13.70
C THR A 37 2.50 -8.09 12.80
N GLU A 38 2.37 -7.93 11.48
CA GLU A 38 2.75 -9.00 10.56
C GLU A 38 4.16 -8.87 10.00
N VAL A 39 4.80 -7.70 10.15
CA VAL A 39 6.16 -7.47 9.68
C VAL A 39 7.09 -7.07 10.81
N LEU A 40 6.75 -6.04 11.59
CA LEU A 40 7.68 -5.55 12.63
C LEU A 40 7.86 -6.56 13.75
N ASP A 41 6.76 -7.12 14.26
CA ASP A 41 6.83 -8.11 15.35
C ASP A 41 7.52 -9.42 14.88
N ALA A 42 7.36 -9.78 13.60
CA ALA A 42 8.06 -10.92 13.00
C ALA A 42 9.56 -10.65 12.75
N LEU A 43 9.92 -9.40 12.51
CA LEU A 43 11.30 -8.97 12.24
C LEU A 43 12.13 -8.83 13.52
N ASP A 44 11.51 -8.45 14.64
CA ASP A 44 12.18 -8.21 15.92
C ASP A 44 13.11 -9.35 16.37
N PRO A 45 12.69 -10.64 16.38
CA PRO A 45 13.60 -11.72 16.79
C PRO A 45 14.77 -11.93 15.83
N LEU A 46 14.62 -11.59 14.54
CA LEU A 46 15.68 -11.76 13.53
C LEU A 46 16.86 -10.82 13.74
N ARG A 47 16.66 -9.72 14.46
CA ARG A 47 17.74 -8.77 14.82
C ARG A 47 18.84 -9.38 15.66
N SER A 48 18.58 -10.52 16.29
CA SER A 48 19.59 -11.26 17.07
C SER A 48 20.61 -11.99 16.19
N SER A 49 20.27 -12.28 14.93
CA SER A 49 21.09 -13.11 14.03
C SER A 49 21.40 -12.45 12.69
N LEU A 50 20.66 -11.40 12.32
CA LEU A 50 20.84 -10.63 11.09
C LEU A 50 21.07 -9.16 11.41
N ASP A 51 21.86 -8.49 10.56
CA ASP A 51 21.96 -7.04 10.56
C ASP A 51 20.73 -6.47 9.85
N VAL A 52 19.79 -5.94 10.64
CA VAL A 52 18.53 -5.37 10.14
C VAL A 52 18.70 -3.87 10.00
N VAL A 53 18.74 -3.40 8.76
CA VAL A 53 19.07 -1.99 8.46
C VAL A 53 17.82 -1.22 8.08
N LEU A 54 17.50 -0.16 8.83
CA LEU A 54 16.49 0.82 8.43
C LEU A 54 17.05 1.67 7.28
N TYR A 55 16.54 1.47 6.06
CA TYR A 55 17.03 2.19 4.88
C TYR A 55 16.09 3.28 4.39
N GLY A 56 14.86 3.35 4.93
CA GLY A 56 13.89 4.34 4.48
C GLY A 56 12.63 4.38 5.32
N ARG A 57 11.75 5.31 4.99
CA ARG A 57 10.45 5.48 5.63
C ARG A 57 9.43 6.00 4.62
N LEU A 58 8.24 5.42 4.61
CA LEU A 58 7.10 5.93 3.88
C LEU A 58 6.16 6.63 4.86
N ASP A 59 5.99 7.94 4.68
CA ASP A 59 5.09 8.75 5.49
C ASP A 59 3.74 8.89 4.77
N TYR A 60 2.71 8.20 5.29
CA TYR A 60 1.34 8.21 4.78
C TYR A 60 0.37 8.54 5.92
N PRO A 61 0.15 9.83 6.22
CA PRO A 61 -0.62 10.24 7.38
C PRO A 61 -2.00 9.55 7.45
N PRO A 62 -2.38 9.06 8.64
CA PRO A 62 -1.70 9.23 9.94
C PRO A 62 -0.57 8.22 10.22
N ASP A 63 -0.33 7.27 9.32
CA ASP A 63 0.61 6.17 9.54
C ASP A 63 2.01 6.46 8.96
N ALA A 64 3.03 5.79 9.50
CA ALA A 64 4.39 5.80 8.97
C ALA A 64 4.92 4.36 8.91
N TYR A 65 5.58 4.03 7.81
CA TYR A 65 6.04 2.68 7.52
C TYR A 65 7.56 2.68 7.33
N PRO A 66 8.36 2.35 8.36
CA PRO A 66 9.80 2.15 8.21
C PRO A 66 10.09 0.98 7.27
N LEU A 67 11.17 1.05 6.50
CA LEU A 67 11.58 0.01 5.56
C LEU A 67 12.91 -0.61 6.01
N TYR A 68 12.93 -1.93 6.16
CA TYR A 68 14.08 -2.68 6.65
C TYR A 68 14.61 -3.61 5.57
N ALA A 69 15.94 -3.77 5.52
CA ALA A 69 16.67 -4.76 4.73
C ALA A 69 17.41 -5.72 5.66
#